data_AF-A0A4R6EPP7-F1
#
_entry.id   AF-A0A4R6EPP7-F1
#
_cell.length_a   1.000
_cell.length_b   1.000
_cell.length_c   1.000
_cell.angle_alpha   90.00
_cell.angle_beta   90.00
_cell.angle_gamma   90.00
#
_symmetry.space_group_name_H-M   'P 1'
#
loop_
_entity.id
_entity.type
_entity.pdbx_description
1 polymer ?
#
loop_
_entity_poly.entity_id
_entity_poly.type
_entity_poly.pdbx_seq_one_letter_code
_entity_poly.pdbx_strand_id
1 'polypeptide(L)'
;MNTTGRARSHGLRHRVILAAGPGRWRRTILALLVVLIGYAAADLFWPLHRDLSRFDPIATGTLETKIWRSYYDRQHVALFLELAQTLRTQYHFPWLRSYVGAYYGASAAFTFKEGKERRDYEKALPALQTYFSLIRNTGNRDFDVSRTTSLELEWWIVHRQRERYPPGALGSACAEAAASLYRVPAVSTLEHGQLRAQAMLLRDAREEAGSVTDADWATIESLLHRSYLSLGHAVSSTNAVAGAR
;
A
#
# COMPACT_ATOMS: atom_id res chain seq x y z
N MET A 1 -2.40 -95.77 -6.29
CA MET A 1 -2.84 -94.78 -7.31
C MET A 1 -4.18 -94.23 -6.88
N ASN A 2 -4.23 -92.95 -6.46
CA ASN A 2 -5.45 -92.14 -6.32
C ASN A 2 -5.02 -90.66 -6.34
N THR A 3 -5.13 -90.05 -7.51
CA THR A 3 -5.15 -88.60 -7.76
C THR A 3 -6.63 -88.17 -7.61
N THR A 4 -7.03 -87.05 -7.00
CA THR A 4 -6.86 -85.62 -7.34
C THR A 4 -7.47 -84.82 -6.16
N GLY A 5 -6.88 -83.75 -5.62
CA GLY A 5 -6.92 -82.39 -6.19
C GLY A 5 -7.81 -81.45 -5.36
N ARG A 6 -7.33 -80.93 -4.23
CA ARG A 6 -8.05 -79.94 -3.39
C ARG A 6 -7.62 -78.52 -3.78
N ALA A 7 -8.48 -77.83 -4.53
CA ALA A 7 -8.26 -76.45 -4.97
C ALA A 7 -8.46 -75.43 -3.82
N ARG A 8 -7.52 -74.48 -3.72
CA ARG A 8 -7.53 -73.33 -2.82
C ARG A 8 -8.55 -72.29 -3.26
N SER A 9 -9.46 -71.88 -2.40
CA SER A 9 -10.27 -70.67 -2.59
C SER A 9 -9.57 -69.46 -1.97
N HIS A 10 -8.83 -68.70 -2.77
CA HIS A 10 -8.34 -67.37 -2.41
C HIS A 10 -9.50 -66.37 -2.53
N GLY A 11 -9.99 -65.86 -1.38
CA GLY A 11 -10.96 -64.78 -1.35
C GLY A 11 -10.33 -63.45 -1.79
N LEU A 12 -10.57 -63.06 -3.04
CA LEU A 12 -10.30 -61.71 -3.54
C LEU A 12 -11.33 -60.74 -2.96
N ARG A 13 -10.94 -59.98 -1.92
CA ARG A 13 -11.69 -58.81 -1.47
C ARG A 13 -11.52 -57.70 -2.52
N HIS A 14 -12.50 -57.57 -3.42
CA HIS A 14 -12.62 -56.38 -4.27
C HIS A 14 -12.87 -55.14 -3.38
N ARG A 15 -11.85 -54.28 -3.25
CA ARG A 15 -12.06 -52.88 -2.85
C ARG A 15 -12.74 -52.16 -4.01
N VAL A 16 -14.02 -51.86 -3.86
CA VAL A 16 -14.71 -50.90 -4.73
C VAL A 16 -14.14 -49.52 -4.41
N ILE A 17 -13.25 -49.02 -5.27
CA ILE A 17 -12.92 -47.60 -5.31
C ILE A 17 -14.13 -46.92 -5.95
N LEU A 18 -14.99 -46.30 -5.13
CA LEU A 18 -16.05 -45.42 -5.60
C LEU A 18 -15.41 -44.23 -6.32
N ALA A 19 -15.30 -44.32 -7.65
CA ALA A 19 -14.94 -43.19 -8.49
C ALA A 19 -16.02 -42.10 -8.31
N ALA A 20 -15.66 -41.00 -7.65
CA ALA A 20 -16.53 -39.84 -7.53
C ALA A 20 -16.87 -39.32 -8.95
N GLY A 21 -18.15 -39.41 -9.33
CA GLY A 21 -18.58 -39.14 -10.70
C GLY A 21 -18.25 -37.71 -11.19
N PRO A 22 -18.07 -37.53 -12.52
CA PRO A 22 -17.64 -36.29 -13.15
C PRO A 22 -18.59 -35.09 -12.94
N GLY A 23 -19.82 -35.30 -12.45
CA GLY A 23 -20.75 -34.23 -12.13
C GLY A 23 -20.51 -33.58 -10.77
N ARG A 24 -19.95 -34.31 -9.80
CA ARG A 24 -19.80 -33.83 -8.42
C ARG A 24 -18.63 -32.86 -8.30
N TRP A 25 -17.49 -33.15 -8.94
CA TRP A 25 -16.35 -32.23 -8.97
C TRP A 25 -16.67 -30.93 -9.73
N ARG A 26 -17.41 -31.00 -10.85
CA ARG A 26 -17.85 -29.81 -11.59
C ARG A 26 -18.75 -28.90 -10.74
N ARG A 27 -19.69 -29.47 -9.97
CA ARG A 27 -20.53 -28.71 -9.03
C ARG A 27 -19.72 -28.11 -7.89
N THR A 28 -18.74 -28.83 -7.34
CA THR A 28 -17.85 -28.30 -6.31
C THR A 28 -17.00 -27.15 -6.85
N ILE A 29 -16.40 -27.29 -8.04
CA ILE A 29 -15.64 -26.20 -8.68
C ILE A 29 -16.53 -24.99 -8.93
N LEU A 30 -17.74 -25.18 -9.47
CA LEU A 30 -18.67 -24.09 -9.70
C LEU A 30 -19.04 -23.38 -8.39
N ALA A 31 -19.33 -24.14 -7.33
CA ALA A 31 -19.62 -23.57 -6.02
C ALA A 31 -18.43 -22.77 -5.45
N LEU A 32 -17.21 -23.30 -5.56
CA LEU A 32 -16.00 -22.59 -5.17
C LEU A 32 -15.80 -21.30 -5.99
N LEU A 33 -16.05 -21.35 -7.30
CA LEU A 33 -15.99 -20.16 -8.16
C LEU A 33 -17.02 -19.10 -7.74
N VAL A 34 -18.27 -19.49 -7.46
CA VAL A 34 -19.29 -18.55 -6.98
C VAL A 34 -18.88 -17.93 -5.64
N VAL A 35 -18.33 -18.71 -4.72
CA VAL A 35 -17.83 -18.20 -3.44
C VAL A 35 -16.66 -17.23 -3.65
N LEU A 36 -15.71 -17.57 -4.53
CA LEU A 36 -14.57 -16.70 -4.85
C LEU A 36 -15.01 -15.40 -5.53
N ILE A 37 -15.96 -15.47 -6.47
CA ILE A 37 -16.53 -14.29 -7.13
C ILE A 37 -17.29 -13.43 -6.11
N GLY A 38 -18.09 -14.06 -5.23
CA GLY A 38 -18.81 -13.38 -4.16
C GLY A 38 -17.86 -12.68 -3.18
N TYR A 39 -16.78 -13.36 -2.77
CA TYR A 39 -15.73 -12.76 -1.95
C TYR A 39 -15.06 -11.58 -2.66
N ALA A 40 -14.69 -11.75 -3.94
CA ALA A 40 -14.07 -10.70 -4.71
C ALA A 40 -14.98 -9.47 -4.87
N ALA A 41 -16.26 -9.69 -5.13
CA ALA A 41 -17.25 -8.62 -5.21
C ALA A 41 -17.41 -7.91 -3.85
N ALA A 42 -17.49 -8.65 -2.75
CA ALA A 42 -17.55 -8.07 -1.42
C ALA A 42 -16.29 -7.25 -1.10
N ASP A 43 -15.10 -7.78 -1.35
CA ASP A 43 -13.82 -7.09 -1.10
C ASP A 43 -13.71 -5.78 -1.91
N LEU A 44 -14.16 -5.79 -3.17
CA LEU A 44 -14.04 -4.64 -4.07
C LEU A 44 -15.14 -3.59 -3.88
N PHE A 45 -16.38 -3.99 -3.65
CA PHE A 45 -17.54 -3.07 -3.71
C PHE A 45 -18.20 -2.80 -2.36
N TRP A 46 -17.91 -3.58 -1.31
CA TRP A 46 -18.55 -3.34 -0.01
C TRP A 46 -18.08 -2.02 0.60
N PRO A 47 -18.99 -1.15 1.09
CA PRO A 47 -18.62 0.10 1.72
C PRO A 47 -17.90 -0.17 3.04
N LEU A 48 -16.77 0.49 3.25
CA LEU A 48 -15.97 0.36 4.47
C LEU A 48 -15.86 1.71 5.16
N HIS A 49 -15.80 1.68 6.49
CA HIS A 49 -15.66 2.86 7.34
C HIS A 49 -14.49 2.61 8.30
N ARG A 50 -13.27 2.51 7.76
CA ARG A 50 -12.07 2.25 8.56
C ARG A 50 -11.55 3.55 9.16
N ASP A 51 -11.11 3.52 10.41
CA ASP A 51 -10.51 4.69 11.04
C ASP A 51 -9.08 4.92 10.52
N LEU A 52 -8.93 5.83 9.57
CA LEU A 52 -7.63 6.05 8.91
C LEU A 52 -6.57 6.60 9.87
N SER A 53 -6.97 7.23 10.99
CA SER A 53 -6.01 7.75 11.96
C SER A 53 -5.33 6.66 12.79
N ARG A 54 -5.90 5.45 12.84
CA ARG A 54 -5.36 4.33 13.61
C ARG A 54 -4.50 3.46 12.71
N PHE A 55 -3.21 3.71 12.63
CA PHE A 55 -2.29 2.84 11.91
C PHE A 55 -1.07 2.54 12.79
N ASP A 56 -0.28 1.54 12.41
CA ASP A 56 1.00 1.27 13.06
C ASP A 56 2.08 2.19 12.45
N PRO A 57 2.56 3.20 13.19
CA PRO A 57 3.52 4.16 12.65
C PRO A 57 4.88 3.54 12.34
N ILE A 58 5.32 2.57 13.15
CA ILE A 58 6.62 1.92 12.95
C ILE A 58 6.56 1.01 11.72
N ALA A 59 5.52 0.18 11.61
CA ALA A 59 5.34 -0.67 10.45
C ALA A 59 5.19 0.14 9.15
N THR A 60 4.54 1.30 9.20
CA THR A 60 4.40 2.19 8.04
C THR A 60 5.74 2.81 7.63
N GLY A 61 6.55 3.28 8.59
CA GLY A 61 7.90 3.81 8.29
C GLY A 61 8.87 2.75 7.73
N THR A 62 8.82 1.53 8.27
CA THR A 62 9.58 0.40 7.72
C THR A 62 9.14 0.05 6.30
N LEU A 63 7.83 0.02 6.02
CA LEU A 63 7.32 -0.27 4.67
C LEU A 63 7.68 0.81 3.67
N GLU A 64 7.60 2.09 4.05
CA GLU A 64 8.03 3.17 3.16
C GLU A 64 9.53 3.09 2.84
N THR A 65 10.36 2.77 3.84
CA THR A 65 11.80 2.53 3.60
C THR A 65 12.02 1.41 2.58
N LYS A 66 11.29 0.29 2.70
CA LYS A 66 11.36 -0.82 1.75
C LYS A 66 10.93 -0.41 0.34
N ILE A 67 9.82 0.33 0.22
CA ILE A 67 9.35 0.87 -1.06
C ILE A 67 10.45 1.71 -1.72
N TRP A 68 11.12 2.59 -0.96
CA TRP A 68 12.19 3.42 -1.50
C TRP A 68 13.36 2.56 -1.99
N ARG A 69 13.83 1.60 -1.19
CA ARG A 69 14.88 0.65 -1.60
C ARG A 69 14.48 -0.09 -2.89
N SER A 70 13.31 -0.73 -2.91
CA SER A 70 12.79 -1.47 -4.06
C SER A 70 12.65 -0.59 -5.32
N TYR A 71 12.24 0.67 -5.15
CA TYR A 71 12.13 1.63 -6.26
C TYR A 71 13.49 1.96 -6.88
N TYR A 72 14.50 2.25 -6.06
CA TYR A 72 15.84 2.59 -6.54
C TYR A 72 16.61 1.36 -7.04
N ASP A 73 16.44 0.20 -6.40
CA ASP A 73 17.00 -1.09 -6.83
C ASP A 73 16.27 -1.72 -8.04
N ARG A 74 15.23 -1.05 -8.55
CA ARG A 74 14.40 -1.49 -9.69
C ARG A 74 13.73 -2.86 -9.47
N GLN A 75 13.39 -3.18 -8.23
CA GLN A 75 12.68 -4.41 -7.86
C GLN A 75 11.16 -4.23 -8.04
N HIS A 76 10.70 -4.20 -9.29
CA HIS A 76 9.31 -3.83 -9.63
C HIS A 76 8.23 -4.70 -8.96
N VAL A 77 8.46 -6.01 -8.83
CA VAL A 77 7.50 -6.92 -8.19
C VAL A 77 7.45 -6.68 -6.68
N ALA A 78 8.61 -6.54 -6.03
CA ALA A 78 8.69 -6.21 -4.61
C ALA A 78 8.01 -4.87 -4.33
N LEU A 79 8.33 -3.84 -5.12
CA LEU A 79 7.72 -2.52 -5.05
C LEU A 79 6.18 -2.58 -5.12
N PHE A 80 5.62 -3.34 -6.07
CA PHE A 80 4.18 -3.48 -6.21
C PHE A 80 3.53 -4.16 -4.99
N LEU A 81 4.14 -5.23 -4.48
CA LEU A 81 3.65 -5.94 -3.30
C LEU A 81 3.74 -5.08 -2.03
N GLU A 82 4.79 -4.26 -1.91
CA GLU A 82 5.01 -3.34 -0.80
C GLU A 82 4.04 -2.15 -0.83
N LEU A 83 3.69 -1.64 -2.01
CA LEU A 83 2.61 -0.65 -2.18
C LEU A 83 1.27 -1.22 -1.72
N ALA A 84 0.94 -2.45 -2.12
CA ALA A 84 -0.28 -3.12 -1.65
C ALA A 84 -0.25 -3.34 -0.13
N GLN A 85 0.90 -3.73 0.43
CA GLN A 85 1.07 -3.88 1.87
C GLN A 85 0.90 -2.54 2.62
N THR A 86 1.37 -1.43 2.05
CA THR A 86 1.21 -0.09 2.65
C THR A 86 -0.26 0.30 2.74
N LEU A 87 -1.04 0.06 1.69
CA LEU A 87 -2.49 0.30 1.71
C LEU A 87 -3.21 -0.51 2.81
N ARG A 88 -2.75 -1.74 3.06
CA ARG A 88 -3.29 -2.60 4.13
C ARG A 88 -2.86 -2.14 5.51
N THR A 89 -1.60 -1.76 5.68
CA THR A 89 -1.03 -1.36 6.98
C THR A 89 -1.50 0.03 7.43
N GLN A 90 -1.50 1.01 6.52
CA GLN A 90 -1.82 2.39 6.85
C GLN A 90 -3.32 2.69 6.73
N TYR A 91 -3.98 2.16 5.70
CA TYR A 91 -5.37 2.52 5.38
C TYR A 91 -6.37 1.36 5.56
N HIS A 92 -5.92 0.22 6.10
CA HIS A 92 -6.76 -0.96 6.38
C HIS A 92 -7.50 -1.50 5.17
N PHE A 93 -6.87 -1.43 4.00
CA PHE A 93 -7.46 -1.96 2.79
C PHE A 93 -7.72 -3.47 2.91
N PRO A 94 -8.83 -3.96 2.33
CA PRO A 94 -8.99 -5.37 2.03
C PRO A 94 -7.96 -5.86 1.02
N TRP A 95 -7.86 -7.17 0.86
CA TRP A 95 -6.73 -7.79 0.17
C TRP A 95 -6.74 -7.48 -1.33
N LEU A 96 -7.87 -7.67 -2.03
CA LEU A 96 -7.93 -7.42 -3.48
C LEU A 96 -7.94 -5.92 -3.78
N ARG A 97 -8.68 -5.14 -2.99
CA ARG A 97 -8.70 -3.68 -3.11
C ARG A 97 -7.31 -3.07 -2.95
N SER A 98 -6.44 -3.66 -2.12
CA SER A 98 -5.06 -3.17 -1.94
C SER A 98 -4.23 -3.29 -3.21
N TYR A 99 -4.43 -4.32 -4.03
CA TYR A 99 -3.75 -4.46 -5.32
C TYR A 99 -4.26 -3.46 -6.36
N VAL A 100 -5.57 -3.16 -6.35
CA VAL A 100 -6.14 -2.12 -7.20
C VAL A 100 -5.55 -0.76 -6.85
N GLY A 101 -5.48 -0.41 -5.56
CA GLY A 101 -4.83 0.81 -5.12
C GLY A 101 -3.33 0.85 -5.48
N ALA A 102 -2.62 -0.26 -5.29
CA ALA A 102 -1.19 -0.35 -5.63
C ALA A 102 -0.94 -0.13 -7.12
N TYR A 103 -1.83 -0.62 -7.99
CA TYR A 103 -1.76 -0.37 -9.43
C TYR A 103 -1.85 1.12 -9.76
N TYR A 104 -2.84 1.84 -9.19
CA TYR A 104 -2.98 3.28 -9.44
C TYR A 104 -1.83 4.10 -8.84
N GLY A 105 -1.37 3.74 -7.63
CA GLY A 105 -0.20 4.38 -7.01
C GLY A 105 1.07 4.19 -7.84
N ALA A 106 1.35 2.96 -8.29
CA ALA A 106 2.48 2.67 -9.16
C ALA A 106 2.35 3.39 -10.50
N SER A 107 1.18 3.36 -11.14
CA SER A 107 0.93 4.04 -12.41
C SER A 107 1.22 5.54 -12.29
N ALA A 108 0.75 6.20 -11.23
CA ALA A 108 1.03 7.61 -10.99
C ALA A 108 2.54 7.89 -10.85
N ALA A 109 3.25 7.07 -10.06
CA ALA A 109 4.68 7.23 -9.85
C ALA A 109 5.49 7.03 -11.15
N PHE A 110 5.15 6.03 -11.97
CA PHE A 110 5.80 5.82 -13.26
C PHE A 110 5.51 6.94 -14.26
N THR A 111 4.26 7.42 -14.35
CA THR A 111 3.93 8.58 -15.19
C THR A 111 4.70 9.83 -14.75
N PHE A 112 4.81 10.08 -13.44
CA PHE A 112 5.62 11.18 -12.92
C PHE A 112 7.12 11.01 -13.23
N LYS A 113 7.64 9.78 -13.13
CA LYS A 113 9.04 9.45 -13.44
C LYS A 113 9.43 9.86 -14.87
N GLU A 114 8.55 9.68 -15.83
CA GLU A 114 8.80 9.98 -17.26
C GLU A 114 8.73 11.48 -17.59
N GLY A 115 8.02 12.27 -16.78
CA GLY A 115 7.80 13.70 -17.04
C GLY A 115 9.06 14.56 -16.87
N LYS A 116 9.14 15.66 -17.63
CA LYS A 116 10.26 16.62 -17.56
C LYS A 116 9.86 18.01 -17.09
N GLU A 117 8.61 18.39 -17.32
CA GLU A 117 8.05 19.69 -16.94
C GLU A 117 6.72 19.54 -16.20
N ARG A 118 6.21 20.64 -15.64
CA ARG A 118 4.99 20.62 -14.80
C ARG A 118 3.78 20.02 -15.51
N ARG A 119 3.59 20.36 -16.78
CA ARG A 119 2.52 19.79 -17.62
C ARG A 119 2.63 18.27 -17.78
N ASP A 120 3.83 17.72 -17.78
CA ASP A 120 4.01 16.27 -17.79
C ASP A 120 3.69 15.64 -16.44
N TYR A 121 4.08 16.29 -15.34
CA TYR A 121 3.81 15.79 -13.99
C TYR A 121 2.31 15.70 -13.71
N GLU A 122 1.54 16.67 -14.21
CA GLU A 122 0.08 16.71 -14.09
C GLU A 122 -0.61 15.52 -14.77
N LYS A 123 0.05 14.81 -15.69
CA LYS A 123 -0.46 13.55 -16.26
C LYS A 123 -0.60 12.44 -15.22
N ALA A 124 0.07 12.55 -14.06
CA ALA A 124 -0.11 11.61 -12.94
C ALA A 124 -1.39 11.88 -12.13
N LEU A 125 -2.02 13.06 -12.26
CA LEU A 125 -3.18 13.45 -11.46
C LEU A 125 -4.37 12.47 -11.57
N PRO A 126 -4.78 11.98 -12.76
CA PRO A 126 -5.93 11.07 -12.86
C PRO A 126 -5.72 9.76 -12.08
N ALA A 127 -4.51 9.20 -12.13
CA ALA A 127 -4.16 8.00 -11.39
C ALA A 127 -4.13 8.27 -9.88
N LEU A 128 -3.54 9.39 -9.45
CA LEU A 128 -3.55 9.82 -8.04
C LEU A 128 -4.97 10.07 -7.52
N GLN A 129 -5.83 10.73 -8.30
CA GLN A 129 -7.21 11.00 -7.92
C GLN A 129 -7.97 9.69 -7.70
N THR A 130 -7.74 8.68 -8.55
CA THR A 130 -8.33 7.35 -8.37
C THR A 130 -7.79 6.68 -7.11
N TYR A 131 -6.47 6.73 -6.89
CA TYR A 131 -5.81 6.21 -5.70
C TYR A 131 -6.38 6.82 -4.40
N PHE A 132 -6.45 8.14 -4.30
CA PHE A 132 -6.99 8.82 -3.13
C PHE A 132 -8.51 8.68 -3.00
N SER A 133 -9.25 8.53 -4.09
CA SER A 133 -10.68 8.18 -4.04
C SER A 133 -10.90 6.81 -3.39
N LEU A 134 -10.07 5.81 -3.71
CA LEU A 134 -10.13 4.50 -3.07
C LEU A 134 -9.84 4.58 -1.57
N ILE A 135 -8.88 5.42 -1.17
CA ILE A 135 -8.56 5.66 0.25
C ILE A 135 -9.74 6.30 0.97
N ARG A 136 -10.30 7.38 0.41
CA ARG A 136 -11.48 8.06 0.97
C ARG A 136 -12.66 7.09 1.13
N ASN A 137 -12.95 6.29 0.11
CA ASN A 137 -14.08 5.35 0.11
C ASN A 137 -13.87 4.12 1.02
N THR A 138 -12.67 3.93 1.54
CA THR A 138 -12.35 2.88 2.52
C THR A 138 -12.36 3.42 3.96
N GLY A 139 -12.09 4.72 4.11
CA GLY A 139 -11.95 5.40 5.39
C GLY A 139 -13.23 6.03 5.92
N ASN A 140 -13.17 6.46 7.18
CA ASN A 140 -14.18 7.28 7.85
C ASN A 140 -13.96 8.80 7.69
N ARG A 141 -13.07 9.22 6.78
CA ARG A 141 -12.65 10.62 6.62
C ARG A 141 -12.98 11.12 5.23
N ASP A 142 -13.87 12.12 5.19
CA ASP A 142 -14.27 12.78 3.96
C ASP A 142 -13.33 13.95 3.64
N PHE A 143 -12.12 13.65 3.18
CA PHE A 143 -11.17 14.67 2.72
C PHE A 143 -11.41 15.03 1.25
N ASP A 144 -10.97 16.22 0.85
CA ASP A 144 -11.03 16.67 -0.54
C ASP A 144 -9.97 15.93 -1.38
N VAL A 145 -10.43 14.98 -2.20
CA VAL A 145 -9.56 14.17 -3.07
C VAL A 145 -8.77 15.02 -4.06
N SER A 146 -9.39 16.06 -4.64
CA SER A 146 -8.71 16.92 -5.62
C SER A 146 -7.58 17.68 -4.93
N ARG A 147 -7.88 18.30 -3.80
CA ARG A 147 -6.88 19.04 -3.02
C ARG A 147 -5.74 18.15 -2.54
N THR A 148 -6.06 16.99 -1.95
CA THR A 148 -5.04 16.04 -1.47
C THR A 148 -4.16 15.54 -2.61
N THR A 149 -4.74 15.24 -3.77
CA THR A 149 -3.98 14.80 -4.94
C THR A 149 -3.06 15.89 -5.50
N SER A 150 -3.54 17.13 -5.56
CA SER A 150 -2.69 18.26 -5.96
C SER A 150 -1.53 18.49 -5.00
N LEU A 151 -1.76 18.38 -3.69
CA LEU A 151 -0.70 18.51 -2.68
C LEU A 151 0.28 17.34 -2.70
N GLU A 152 -0.21 16.11 -2.94
CA GLU A 152 0.65 14.94 -3.12
C GLU A 152 1.60 15.13 -4.31
N LEU A 153 1.06 15.58 -5.45
CA LEU A 153 1.88 15.85 -6.62
C LEU A 153 2.84 17.02 -6.38
N GLU A 154 2.41 18.06 -5.65
CA GLU A 154 3.25 19.24 -5.39
C GLU A 154 4.51 18.84 -4.62
N TRP A 155 4.43 17.98 -3.60
CA TRP A 155 5.66 17.57 -2.90
C TRP A 155 6.59 16.77 -3.81
N TRP A 156 6.08 15.95 -4.75
CA TRP A 156 6.91 15.27 -5.76
C TRP A 156 7.67 16.28 -6.63
N ILE A 157 6.99 17.35 -7.05
CA ILE A 157 7.56 18.41 -7.86
C ILE A 157 8.61 19.19 -7.06
N VAL A 158 8.31 19.58 -5.83
CA VAL A 158 9.23 20.29 -4.94
C VAL A 158 10.47 19.45 -4.67
N HIS A 159 10.33 18.14 -4.47
CA HIS A 159 11.47 17.23 -4.30
C HIS A 159 12.35 17.19 -5.56
N ARG A 160 11.75 16.96 -6.73
CA ARG A 160 12.49 16.87 -8.00
C ARG A 160 13.15 18.20 -8.39
N GLN A 161 12.49 19.33 -8.13
CA GLN A 161 12.95 20.67 -8.51
C GLN A 161 13.45 21.47 -7.30
N ARG A 162 14.04 20.79 -6.31
CA ARG A 162 14.41 21.37 -5.01
C ARG A 162 15.19 22.69 -5.10
N GLU A 163 16.03 22.86 -6.12
CA GLU A 163 16.83 24.06 -6.36
C GLU A 163 16.00 25.32 -6.65
N ARG A 164 14.74 25.15 -7.08
CA ARG A 164 13.82 26.25 -7.39
C ARG A 164 13.00 26.72 -6.18
N TYR A 165 13.10 26.03 -5.05
CA TYR A 165 12.30 26.28 -3.87
C TYR A 165 13.18 26.68 -2.68
N PRO A 166 12.65 27.48 -1.73
CA PRO A 166 13.40 27.85 -0.54
C PRO A 166 13.69 26.62 0.35
N PRO A 167 14.74 26.67 1.19
CA PRO A 167 14.99 25.66 2.19
C PRO A 167 13.74 25.38 3.05
N GLY A 168 13.45 24.10 3.30
CA GLY A 168 12.28 23.68 4.07
C GLY A 168 10.95 23.58 3.30
N ALA A 169 10.91 24.00 2.02
CA ALA A 169 9.71 23.87 1.19
C ALA A 169 9.24 22.41 1.06
N LEU A 170 10.16 21.46 0.89
CA LEU A 170 9.84 20.04 0.79
C LEU A 170 9.15 19.52 2.06
N GLY A 171 9.66 19.90 3.24
CA GLY A 171 9.05 19.51 4.51
C GLY A 171 7.63 20.07 4.67
N SER A 172 7.43 21.32 4.24
CA SER A 172 6.12 21.97 4.27
C SER A 172 5.13 21.30 3.30
N ALA A 173 5.56 20.99 2.08
CA ALA A 173 4.74 20.30 1.09
C ALA A 173 4.31 18.90 1.57
N CYS A 174 5.23 18.12 2.15
CA CYS A 174 4.92 16.83 2.77
C CYS A 174 3.92 16.98 3.95
N ALA A 175 4.10 18.00 4.78
CA ALA A 175 3.20 18.26 5.90
C ALA A 175 1.78 18.63 5.43
N GLU A 176 1.66 19.47 4.41
CA GLU A 176 0.38 19.88 3.81
C GLU A 176 -0.36 18.70 3.16
N ALA A 177 0.36 17.83 2.42
CA ALA A 177 -0.22 16.64 1.83
C ALA A 177 -0.82 15.71 2.90
N ALA A 178 -0.05 15.42 3.96
CA ALA A 178 -0.52 14.62 5.09
C ALA A 178 -1.71 15.29 5.81
N ALA A 179 -1.63 16.60 6.07
CA ALA A 179 -2.68 17.36 6.73
C ALA A 179 -4.00 17.35 5.94
N SER A 180 -3.93 17.45 4.61
CA SER A 180 -5.10 17.37 3.74
C SER A 180 -5.77 16.00 3.81
N LEU A 181 -4.99 14.92 3.71
CA LEU A 181 -5.48 13.55 3.81
C LEU A 181 -6.16 13.26 5.17
N TYR A 182 -5.51 13.70 6.25
CA TYR A 182 -5.99 13.45 7.61
C TYR A 182 -6.86 14.58 8.16
N ARG A 183 -7.21 15.61 7.38
CA ARG A 183 -8.05 16.74 7.84
C ARG A 183 -7.62 17.33 9.20
N VAL A 184 -6.31 17.46 9.40
CA VAL A 184 -5.72 18.11 10.59
C VAL A 184 -5.03 19.41 10.18
N PRO A 185 -4.76 20.35 11.09
CA PRO A 185 -4.00 21.55 10.76
C PRO A 185 -2.60 21.22 10.23
N ALA A 186 -2.12 21.88 9.18
CA ALA A 186 -0.79 21.65 8.61
C ALA A 186 0.35 21.78 9.63
N VAL A 187 0.22 22.69 10.60
CA VAL A 187 1.18 22.85 11.69
C VAL A 187 1.33 21.57 12.54
N SER A 188 0.28 20.77 12.67
CA SER A 188 0.31 19.52 13.45
C SER A 188 1.10 18.40 12.76
N THR A 189 1.26 18.46 11.44
CA THR A 189 2.00 17.48 10.62
C THR A 189 3.37 18.01 10.19
N LEU A 190 3.81 19.16 10.70
CA LEU A 190 5.05 19.80 10.28
C LEU A 190 6.27 18.94 10.57
N GLU A 191 6.37 18.38 11.78
CA GLU A 191 7.48 17.48 12.14
C GLU A 191 7.49 16.23 11.26
N HIS A 192 6.32 15.61 11.01
CA HIS A 192 6.19 14.51 10.06
C HIS A 192 6.80 14.86 8.70
N GLY A 193 6.39 16.00 8.11
CA GLY A 193 6.86 16.45 6.81
C GLY A 193 8.36 16.77 6.79
N GLN A 194 8.87 17.43 7.83
CA GLN A 194 10.30 17.76 7.96
C GLN A 194 11.17 16.51 8.07
N LEU A 195 10.75 15.49 8.83
CA LEU A 195 11.48 14.24 8.96
C LEU A 195 11.49 13.43 7.65
N ARG A 196 10.38 13.42 6.90
CA ARG A 196 10.36 12.83 5.54
C ARG A 196 11.31 13.55 4.59
N ALA A 197 11.29 14.88 4.60
CA ALA A 197 12.19 15.68 3.78
C ALA A 197 13.66 15.42 4.12
N GLN A 198 14.01 15.32 5.41
CA GLN A 198 15.37 14.96 5.86
C GLN A 198 15.77 13.57 5.33
N ALA A 199 14.87 12.58 5.39
CA ALA A 199 15.13 11.25 4.87
C ALA A 199 15.39 11.24 3.35
N MET A 200 14.58 11.98 2.58
CA MET A 200 14.76 12.12 1.12
C MET A 200 16.09 12.81 0.78
N LEU A 201 16.40 13.91 1.45
CA LEU A 201 17.63 14.68 1.22
C LEU A 201 18.88 13.88 1.61
N LEU A 202 18.82 13.11 2.70
CA LEU A 202 19.91 12.21 3.08
C LEU A 202 20.17 11.16 2.00
N ARG A 203 19.11 10.52 1.49
CA ARG A 203 19.22 9.55 0.40
C ARG A 203 19.87 10.16 -0.83
N ASP A 204 19.40 11.33 -1.25
CA ASP A 204 19.91 11.99 -2.45
C ASP A 204 21.37 12.40 -2.29
N ALA A 205 21.75 12.97 -1.15
CA ALA A 205 23.12 13.35 -0.88
C ALA A 205 24.09 12.14 -0.86
N ARG A 206 23.61 10.98 -0.37
CA ARG A 206 24.41 9.74 -0.36
C ARG A 206 24.54 9.13 -1.75
N GLU A 207 23.48 9.16 -2.53
CA GLU A 207 23.53 8.76 -3.94
C GLU A 207 24.50 9.64 -4.74
N GLU A 208 24.45 10.96 -4.54
CA GLU A 208 25.38 11.91 -5.17
C GLU A 208 26.85 11.68 -4.75
N ALA A 209 27.06 11.19 -3.53
CA ALA A 209 28.38 10.80 -3.01
C ALA A 209 28.85 9.41 -3.50
N GLY A 210 28.00 8.66 -4.20
CA GLY A 210 28.37 7.43 -4.91
C GLY A 210 27.42 6.25 -4.69
N SER A 211 26.98 6.01 -3.47
CA SER A 211 25.99 4.97 -3.16
C SER A 211 25.36 5.16 -1.77
N VAL A 212 24.15 4.64 -1.60
CA VAL A 212 23.45 4.62 -0.32
C VAL A 212 23.78 3.31 0.41
N THR A 213 24.47 3.40 1.55
CA THR A 213 24.88 2.22 2.33
C THR A 213 23.75 1.67 3.20
N ASP A 214 23.89 0.46 3.74
CA ASP A 214 22.94 -0.09 4.72
C ASP A 214 22.82 0.77 6.00
N ALA A 215 23.91 1.42 6.41
CA ALA A 215 23.90 2.34 7.55
C ALA A 215 23.12 3.62 7.23
N ASP A 216 23.23 4.13 6.00
CA ASP A 216 22.42 5.26 5.53
C ASP A 216 20.94 4.87 5.50
N TRP A 217 20.62 3.68 5.01
CA TRP A 217 19.25 3.20 5.00
C TRP A 217 18.68 2.98 6.41
N ALA A 218 19.47 2.52 7.38
CA ALA A 218 19.04 2.43 8.77
C ALA A 218 18.74 3.83 9.35
N THR A 219 19.51 4.85 8.96
CA THR A 219 19.26 6.24 9.35
C THR A 219 17.99 6.78 8.71
N ILE A 220 17.77 6.51 7.41
CA ILE A 220 16.54 6.84 6.68
C ILE A 220 15.33 6.20 7.36
N GLU A 221 15.42 4.91 7.72
CA GLU A 221 14.34 4.20 8.40
C GLU A 221 14.01 4.83 9.76
N SER A 222 15.03 5.19 10.54
CA SER A 222 14.83 5.87 11.83
C SER A 222 14.13 7.22 11.67
N LEU A 223 14.49 8.00 10.64
CA LEU A 223 13.80 9.25 10.31
C LEU A 223 12.33 9.00 9.94
N LEU A 224 12.05 7.98 9.15
CA LEU A 224 10.69 7.61 8.76
C LEU A 224 9.87 7.07 9.94
N HIS A 225 10.46 6.30 10.86
CA HIS A 225 9.79 5.88 12.10
C HIS A 225 9.35 7.08 12.93
N ARG A 226 10.26 8.02 13.19
CA ARG A 226 9.94 9.25 13.92
C ARG A 226 8.89 10.09 13.19
N SER A 227 8.98 10.16 11.87
CA SER A 227 8.03 10.88 11.04
C SER A 227 6.61 10.32 11.19
N TYR A 228 6.44 8.99 11.11
CA TYR A 228 5.13 8.37 11.24
C TYR A 228 4.61 8.36 12.68
N LEU A 229 5.48 8.29 13.69
CA LEU A 229 5.09 8.49 15.09
C LEU A 229 4.49 9.88 15.28
N SER A 230 5.17 10.92 14.79
CA SER A 230 4.69 12.31 14.84
C SER A 230 3.32 12.46 14.14
N LEU A 231 3.15 11.86 12.96
CA LEU A 231 1.86 11.84 12.26
C LEU A 231 0.78 11.13 13.09
N GLY A 232 1.08 9.94 13.62
CA GLY A 232 0.17 9.18 14.47
C GLY A 232 -0.35 9.98 15.66
N HIS A 233 0.53 10.74 16.32
CA HIS A 233 0.17 11.65 17.41
C HIS A 233 -0.76 12.78 16.93
N ALA A 234 -0.43 13.44 15.81
CA ALA A 234 -1.22 14.53 15.26
C ALA A 234 -2.66 14.12 14.91
N VAL A 235 -2.81 12.94 14.29
CA VAL A 235 -4.12 12.46 13.82
C VAL A 235 -4.97 11.86 14.94
N SER A 236 -4.35 11.27 15.96
CA SER A 236 -5.05 10.70 17.12
C SER A 236 -5.54 11.76 18.09
N SER A 237 -4.72 12.80 18.32
CA SER A 237 -5.05 13.89 19.26
C SER A 237 -6.27 14.70 18.81
N THR A 238 -6.44 14.89 17.50
CA THR A 238 -7.60 15.60 16.94
C THR A 238 -8.91 14.81 17.09
N ASN A 239 -8.86 13.48 16.95
CA ASN A 239 -10.03 12.62 17.15
C ASN A 239 -10.53 12.64 18.61
N ALA A 240 -9.62 12.74 19.58
CA ALA A 240 -9.98 12.86 21.00
C ALA A 240 -10.78 14.14 21.30
N VAL A 241 -10.43 15.26 20.64
CA VAL A 241 -11.15 16.54 20.81
C VAL A 241 -12.51 16.51 20.11
N ALA A 242 -12.63 15.82 18.98
CA ALA A 242 -13.89 15.69 18.25
C ALA A 242 -14.90 14.76 18.93
N GLY A 243 -14.45 13.70 19.62
CA GLY A 243 -15.31 12.77 20.35
C GLY A 243 -15.76 13.23 21.74
N ALA A 244 -15.19 14.33 22.26
CA ALA A 244 -15.56 14.94 23.53
C ALA A 244 -16.59 16.08 23.41
N ARG A 245 -17.07 16.35 22.19
CA ARG A 245 -18.11 17.33 21.87
C ARG A 245 -19.36 16.62 21.37
#